data_AF-A0A895ACC0-F1
#
_entry.id   AF-A0A895ACC0-F1
#
_cell.length_a   1.000
_cell.length_b   1.000
_cell.length_c   1.000
_cell.angle_alpha   90.00
_cell.angle_beta   90.00
_cell.angle_gamma   90.00
#
_symmetry.space_group_name_H-M   'P 1'
#
loop_
_entity.id
_entity.type
_entity.pdbx_description
1 polymer ?
#
loop_
_entity_poly.entity_id
_entity_poly.type
_entity_poly.pdbx_seq_one_letter_code
_entity_poly.pdbx_strand_id
1 'polypeptide(L)'
;MATNNQDSLRDELASYNHDLDASLRSRVGMSLKTFKTIKALAQLTGAIAGGYAMSQGAPPFATFILIATVVSGPEVLEYFIEAQGGGE
;
A
#
# COMPACT_ATOMS: atom_id res chain seq x y z
N MET A 1 19.40 14.31 24.45
CA MET A 1 19.34 12.83 24.46
C MET A 1 18.11 12.44 23.63
N ALA A 2 18.28 12.27 22.31
CA ALA A 2 17.16 12.19 21.35
C ALA A 2 17.47 11.23 20.18
N THR A 3 18.18 10.13 20.45
CA THR A 3 18.62 9.17 19.41
C THR A 3 17.90 7.81 19.50
N ASN A 4 17.22 7.49 20.61
CA ASN A 4 16.67 6.14 20.83
C ASN A 4 15.38 5.80 20.03
N ASN A 5 14.64 6.80 19.54
CA ASN A 5 13.34 6.57 18.89
C ASN A 5 13.43 6.25 17.39
N GLN A 6 14.52 6.66 16.73
CA GLN A 6 14.71 6.40 15.30
C GLN A 6 15.17 4.97 15.03
N ASP A 7 15.99 4.41 15.92
CA ASP A 7 16.44 3.03 15.79
C ASP A 7 15.27 2.06 15.99
N SER A 8 14.38 2.32 16.97
CA SER A 8 13.21 1.46 17.19
C SER A 8 12.21 1.47 16.02
N LEU A 9 11.91 2.64 15.43
CA LEU A 9 10.99 2.72 14.28
C LEU A 9 11.56 2.05 13.04
N ARG A 10 12.87 2.16 12.82
CA ARG A 10 13.55 1.51 11.70
C ARG A 10 13.57 0.00 11.87
N ASP A 11 13.83 -0.49 13.08
CA ASP A 11 13.82 -1.91 13.39
C ASP A 11 12.41 -2.50 13.29
N GLU A 12 11.40 -1.77 13.75
CA GLU A 12 9.99 -2.15 13.62
C GLU A 12 9.55 -2.21 12.14
N LEU A 13 9.91 -1.20 11.34
CA LEU A 13 9.73 -1.21 9.89
C LEU A 13 10.48 -2.36 9.22
N ALA A 14 11.68 -2.70 9.68
CA ALA A 14 12.47 -3.77 9.11
C ALA A 14 11.84 -5.14 9.41
N SER A 15 11.38 -5.37 10.65
CA SER A 15 10.65 -6.58 11.03
C SER A 15 9.36 -6.72 10.22
N TYR A 16 8.56 -5.65 10.17
CA TYR A 16 7.32 -5.61 9.40
C TYR A 16 7.55 -5.93 7.92
N ASN A 17 8.58 -5.32 7.30
CA ASN A 17 8.93 -5.62 5.91
C ASN A 17 9.41 -7.07 5.70
N HIS A 18 10.05 -7.67 6.71
CA HIS A 18 10.50 -9.06 6.65
C HIS A 18 9.32 -10.03 6.69
N ASP A 19 8.40 -9.82 7.63
CA ASP A 19 7.19 -10.64 7.80
C ASP A 19 6.27 -10.52 6.57
N LEU A 20 6.15 -9.32 6.02
CA LEU A 20 5.38 -9.07 4.81
C LEU A 20 6.04 -9.67 3.56
N ASP A 21 7.37 -9.61 3.41
CA ASP A 21 8.07 -10.28 2.29
C ASP A 21 7.91 -11.81 2.34
N ALA A 22 8.01 -12.40 3.53
CA ALA A 22 7.77 -13.84 3.73
C ALA A 22 6.32 -14.25 3.39
N SER A 23 5.35 -13.44 3.79
CA SER A 23 3.93 -13.66 3.50
C SER A 23 3.60 -13.48 2.01
N LEU A 24 4.16 -12.45 1.36
CA LEU A 24 3.97 -12.20 -0.07
C LEU A 24 4.62 -13.29 -0.94
N ARG A 25 5.82 -13.76 -0.58
CA ARG A 25 6.50 -14.85 -1.29
C ARG A 25 5.77 -16.17 -1.17
N SER A 26 5.28 -16.51 0.02
CA SER A 26 4.62 -17.80 0.26
C SER A 26 3.23 -17.87 -0.38
N ARG A 27 2.47 -16.77 -0.39
CA ARG A 27 1.06 -16.77 -0.81
C ARG A 27 0.84 -16.33 -2.26
N VAL A 28 1.61 -15.35 -2.71
CA VAL A 28 1.41 -14.69 -4.02
C VAL A 28 2.62 -14.89 -4.93
N GLY A 29 3.69 -15.53 -4.43
CA GLY A 29 4.93 -15.72 -5.18
C GLY A 29 5.67 -14.42 -5.47
N MET A 30 5.34 -13.34 -4.77
CA MET A 30 5.76 -11.97 -5.11
C MET A 30 6.67 -11.38 -4.02
N SER A 31 7.64 -10.55 -4.41
CA SER A 31 8.48 -9.84 -3.44
C SER A 31 7.81 -8.56 -2.90
N LEU A 32 8.18 -8.13 -1.70
CA LEU A 32 7.78 -6.87 -1.09
C LEU A 32 8.05 -5.67 -2.01
N LYS A 33 9.17 -5.69 -2.75
CA LYS A 33 9.50 -4.62 -3.71
C LYS A 33 8.45 -4.55 -4.81
N THR A 34 8.09 -5.69 -5.40
CA THR A 34 7.08 -5.76 -6.46
C THR A 34 5.71 -5.30 -5.94
N PHE A 35 5.33 -5.71 -4.72
CA PHE A 35 4.09 -5.26 -4.09
C PHE A 35 4.05 -3.74 -3.89
N LYS A 36 5.11 -3.15 -3.34
CA LYS A 36 5.24 -1.69 -3.18
C LYS A 36 5.25 -0.96 -4.51
N THR A 37 5.85 -1.54 -5.56
CA THR A 37 5.79 -0.99 -6.92
C THR A 37 4.36 -0.97 -7.45
N ILE A 38 3.59 -2.04 -7.31
CA ILE A 38 2.18 -2.08 -7.73
C ILE A 38 1.35 -1.04 -6.98
N LYS A 39 1.56 -0.92 -5.66
CA LYS A 39 0.89 0.09 -4.81
C LYS A 39 1.18 1.51 -5.29
N ALA A 40 2.46 1.82 -5.53
CA ALA A 40 2.86 3.12 -6.05
C ALA A 40 2.29 3.42 -7.46
N LEU A 41 2.26 2.41 -8.33
CA LEU A 41 1.67 2.54 -9.66
C LEU A 41 0.15 2.78 -9.59
N ALA A 42 -0.58 2.06 -8.74
CA ALA A 42 -2.01 2.27 -8.54
C ALA A 42 -2.32 3.69 -8.03
N GLN A 43 -1.53 4.19 -7.08
CA GLN A 43 -1.62 5.56 -6.58
C GLN A 43 -1.33 6.61 -7.67
N LEU A 44 -0.28 6.39 -8.46
CA LEU A 44 0.08 7.27 -9.58
C LEU A 44 -1.01 7.29 -10.66
N THR A 45 -1.49 6.12 -11.07
CA THR A 45 -2.58 6.00 -12.05
C THR A 45 -3.86 6.65 -11.53
N GLY A 46 -4.22 6.42 -10.26
CA GLY A 46 -5.36 7.08 -9.63
C GLY A 46 -5.23 8.61 -9.65
N ALA A 47 -4.08 9.15 -9.27
CA ALA A 47 -3.83 10.59 -9.28
C ALA A 47 -3.94 11.19 -10.69
N ILE A 48 -3.35 10.55 -11.71
CA ILE A 48 -3.40 11.02 -13.11
C ILE A 48 -4.84 10.94 -13.64
N ALA A 49 -5.49 9.79 -13.48
CA ALA A 49 -6.86 9.57 -13.96
C ALA A 49 -7.84 10.54 -13.28
N GLY A 50 -7.66 10.79 -11.99
CA GLY A 50 -8.47 11.73 -11.24
C GLY A 50 -8.25 13.18 -11.67
N GLY A 51 -7.01 13.60 -11.84
CA GLY A 51 -6.70 14.93 -12.38
C GLY A 51 -7.31 15.14 -13.77
N TYR A 52 -7.21 14.12 -14.63
CA TYR A 52 -7.80 14.16 -15.97
C TYR A 52 -9.34 14.21 -15.92
N ALA A 53 -9.97 13.38 -15.09
CA ALA A 53 -11.43 13.40 -14.92
C ALA A 53 -11.92 14.78 -14.45
N MET A 54 -11.24 15.37 -13.47
CA MET A 54 -11.55 16.73 -13.00
C MET A 54 -11.35 17.78 -14.10
N SER A 55 -10.31 17.66 -14.95
CA SER A 55 -10.13 18.55 -16.09
C SER A 55 -11.24 18.45 -17.14
N GLN A 56 -11.89 17.28 -17.23
CA GLN A 56 -13.05 17.04 -18.11
C GLN A 56 -14.39 17.43 -17.45
N GLY A 57 -14.36 18.07 -16.28
CA GLY A 57 -15.54 18.56 -15.57
C GLY A 57 -16.17 17.56 -14.61
N ALA A 58 -15.51 16.45 -14.30
CA ALA A 58 -16.00 15.51 -13.30
C ALA A 58 -16.04 16.18 -11.91
N PRO A 59 -17.11 15.95 -11.10
CA PRO A 59 -17.19 16.49 -9.76
C PRO A 59 -16.00 16.03 -8.89
N PRO A 60 -15.25 16.96 -8.25
CA PRO A 60 -14.05 16.61 -7.49
C PRO A 60 -14.30 15.55 -6.41
N PHE A 61 -15.44 15.63 -5.72
CA PHE A 61 -15.80 14.68 -4.66
C PHE A 61 -15.96 13.24 -5.19
N ALA A 62 -16.67 13.07 -6.32
CA ALA A 62 -16.85 11.76 -6.94
C ALA A 62 -15.51 11.19 -7.43
N THR A 63 -14.67 12.06 -7.99
CA THR A 63 -13.33 11.68 -8.44
C THR A 63 -12.44 11.24 -7.28
N PHE A 64 -12.42 11.96 -6.16
CA PHE A 64 -11.65 11.56 -4.98
C PHE A 64 -12.11 10.22 -4.41
N ILE A 65 -13.42 9.95 -4.37
CA ILE A 65 -13.96 8.65 -3.92
C ILE A 65 -13.48 7.52 -4.84
N LEU A 66 -13.52 7.73 -6.16
CA LEU A 66 -13.05 6.74 -7.12
C LEU A 66 -11.56 6.45 -6.96
N ILE A 67 -10.73 7.48 -6.84
CA ILE A 67 -9.29 7.31 -6.60
C ILE A 67 -9.05 6.56 -5.29
N ALA A 68 -9.71 6.97 -4.21
CA ALA A 68 -9.56 6.32 -2.91
C ALA A 68 -9.91 4.83 -2.97
N THR A 69 -10.96 4.46 -3.71
CA THR A 69 -11.37 3.07 -3.91
C THR A 69 -10.32 2.26 -4.69
N VAL A 70 -9.73 2.84 -5.73
CA VAL A 70 -8.67 2.20 -6.53
C VAL A 70 -7.40 2.03 -5.71
N VAL A 71 -7.05 3.04 -4.90
CA VAL A 71 -5.83 3.04 -4.07
C VAL A 71 -5.96 2.15 -2.84
N SER A 72 -7.16 2.00 -2.26
CA SER A 72 -7.38 1.14 -1.10
C SER A 72 -7.33 -0.34 -1.45
N GLY A 73 -7.54 -0.73 -2.71
CA GLY A 73 -7.53 -2.13 -3.14
C GLY A 73 -6.25 -2.89 -2.75
N PRO A 74 -5.05 -2.39 -3.11
CA PRO A 74 -3.79 -2.95 -2.67
C PRO A 74 -3.62 -3.01 -1.14
N GLU A 75 -4.12 -2.01 -0.40
CA GLU A 75 -4.02 -1.95 1.07
C GLU A 75 -4.91 -2.97 1.75
N VAL A 76 -6.13 -3.17 1.23
CA VAL A 76 -7.02 -4.23 1.69
C VAL A 76 -6.39 -5.61 1.42
N LEU A 77 -5.68 -5.77 0.30
CA LEU A 77 -4.95 -6.99 -0.01
C LEU A 77 -3.81 -7.25 1.01
N GLU A 78 -3.06 -6.21 1.39
CA GLU A 78 -2.03 -6.23 2.44
C GLU A 78 -2.62 -6.75 3.76
N TYR A 79 -3.74 -6.14 4.18
CA TYR A 79 -4.45 -6.52 5.40
C TYR A 79 -4.95 -7.97 5.36
N PHE A 80 -5.51 -8.45 4.25
CA PHE A 80 -5.94 -9.85 4.13
C PHE A 80 -4.77 -10.84 4.15
N ILE A 81 -3.62 -10.47 3.58
CA ILE A 81 -2.41 -11.30 3.58
C ILE A 81 -1.84 -11.42 5.00
N GLU A 82 -1.83 -10.32 5.76
CA GLU A 82 -1.38 -10.29 7.16
C GLU A 82 -2.37 -10.96 8.12
N ALA A 83 -3.66 -10.63 8.04
CA ALA A 83 -4.69 -11.17 8.91
C ALA A 83 -4.81 -12.70 8.81
N GLN A 84 -4.43 -13.26 7.66
CA GLN A 84 -4.45 -14.69 7.41
C GLN A 84 -3.10 -15.34 7.72
N GLY A 85 -2.05 -14.56 8.00
CA GLY A 85 -0.72 -14.99 8.46
C GLY A 85 -0.51 -14.94 9.98
N GLY A 86 -1.39 -14.25 10.72
CA GLY A 86 -1.39 -14.18 12.19
C GLY A 86 -2.24 -15.25 12.89
N GLY A 87 -2.49 -16.39 12.24
CA GLY A 87 -3.27 -17.50 12.80
C GLY A 87 -2.39 -18.64 13.30
N GLU A 88 -1.71 -18.42 14.43
CA GLU A 88 -1.33 -19.47 15.39
C GLU A 88 -2.09 -19.26 16.69
#